data_AF-A0A352A3H3-F1
#
_entry.id   AF-A0A352A3H3-F1
#
_cell.length_a   1.000
_cell.length_b   1.000
_cell.length_c   1.000
_cell.angle_alpha   90.00
_cell.angle_beta   90.00
_cell.angle_gamma   90.00
#
_symmetry.space_group_name_H-M   'P 1'
#
loop_
_entity.id
_entity.type
_entity.pdbx_description
1 polymer ?
#
loop_
_entity_poly.entity_id
_entity_poly.type
_entity_poly.pdbx_seq_one_letter_code
_entity_poly.pdbx_strand_id
1 'polypeptide(L)'
;MISKKYMMDCVYNQLAIDYNCSPVDFLKDGFIFTEAKKNEGRRPFPWVTPRLEMVTMGNGVVVNASCDILPYVRKQLEGKTRYEALIIFPI
;
A
#
# COMPACT_ATOMS: atom_id res chain seq x y z
N MET A 1 6.38 -29.39 -2.89
CA MET A 1 7.05 -28.20 -3.45
C MET A 1 6.02 -27.08 -3.51
N ILE A 2 6.28 -25.91 -2.91
CA ILE A 2 5.32 -24.81 -2.92
C ILE A 2 5.32 -24.15 -4.31
N SER A 3 4.15 -23.92 -4.91
CA SER A 3 4.05 -23.29 -6.23
C SER A 3 4.27 -21.77 -6.14
N LYS A 4 4.80 -21.17 -7.21
CA LYS A 4 4.94 -19.71 -7.31
C LYS A 4 3.61 -19.00 -7.09
N LYS A 5 2.53 -19.54 -7.66
CA LYS A 5 1.17 -18.99 -7.51
C LYS A 5 0.77 -18.94 -6.04
N TYR A 6 0.90 -20.06 -5.33
CA TYR A 6 0.56 -20.12 -3.90
C TYR A 6 1.38 -19.13 -3.07
N MET A 7 2.69 -19.00 -3.34
CA MET A 7 3.53 -18.02 -2.64
C MET A 7 3.03 -16.59 -2.87
N MET A 8 2.70 -16.24 -4.12
CA MET A 8 2.18 -14.90 -4.43
C MET A 8 0.82 -14.64 -3.81
N ASP A 9 -0.07 -15.63 -3.80
CA ASP A 9 -1.37 -15.52 -3.15
C ASP A 9 -1.21 -15.24 -1.65
N CYS A 10 -0.28 -15.91 -0.96
CA CYS A 10 0.05 -15.62 0.43
C CYS A 10 0.54 -14.17 0.62
N VAL A 11 1.41 -13.68 -0.26
CA VAL A 11 1.94 -12.30 -0.20
C VAL A 11 0.82 -11.28 -0.39
N TYR A 12 0.00 -11.43 -1.43
CA TYR A 12 -1.09 -10.47 -1.69
C TYR A 12 -2.11 -10.44 -0.56
N ASN A 13 -2.46 -11.60 0.01
CA ASN A 13 -3.39 -11.67 1.12
C ASN A 13 -2.83 -11.00 2.38
N GLN A 14 -1.55 -11.20 2.71
CA GLN A 14 -0.96 -10.55 3.87
C GLN A 14 -0.83 -9.03 3.69
N LEU A 15 -0.39 -8.58 2.51
CA LEU A 15 -0.29 -7.15 2.21
C LEU A 15 -1.67 -6.48 2.18
N ALA A 16 -2.71 -7.17 1.70
CA ALA A 16 -4.07 -6.65 1.73
C ALA A 16 -4.54 -6.31 3.15
N ILE A 17 -4.22 -7.18 4.12
CA ILE A 17 -4.51 -6.94 5.54
C ILE A 17 -3.69 -5.75 6.05
N ASP A 18 -2.38 -5.73 5.79
CA ASP A 18 -1.46 -4.72 6.31
C ASP A 18 -1.79 -3.30 5.80
N TYR A 19 -2.18 -3.18 4.53
CA TYR A 19 -2.43 -1.91 3.83
C TYR A 19 -3.93 -1.60 3.67
N ASN A 20 -4.80 -2.35 4.35
CA ASN A 20 -6.25 -2.14 4.35
C ASN A 20 -6.84 -2.03 2.93
N CYS A 21 -6.48 -2.97 2.06
CA CYS A 21 -6.89 -3.03 0.66
C CYS A 21 -7.33 -4.45 0.26
N SER A 22 -7.64 -4.67 -1.01
CA SER A 22 -7.92 -5.99 -1.57
C SER A 22 -6.69 -6.57 -2.29
N PRO A 23 -6.47 -7.90 -2.30
CA PRO A 23 -5.38 -8.52 -3.05
C PRO A 23 -5.30 -8.10 -4.53
N VAL A 24 -6.46 -7.86 -5.16
CA VAL A 24 -6.53 -7.42 -6.56
C VAL A 24 -6.00 -6.00 -6.78
N ASP A 25 -5.93 -5.17 -5.73
CA ASP A 25 -5.44 -3.79 -5.83
C ASP A 25 -3.95 -3.75 -6.20
N PHE A 26 -3.17 -4.77 -5.86
CA PHE A 26 -1.76 -4.88 -6.25
C PHE A 26 -1.55 -5.16 -7.74
N LEU A 27 -2.61 -5.55 -8.46
CA LEU A 27 -2.57 -5.86 -9.88
C LEU A 27 -3.01 -4.67 -10.76
N LYS A 28 -3.63 -3.66 -10.14
CA LYS A 28 -4.11 -2.46 -10.82
C LYS A 28 -2.96 -1.50 -11.12
N ASP A 29 -3.12 -0.72 -12.18
CA ASP A 29 -2.23 0.40 -12.50
C ASP A 29 -2.59 1.65 -11.68
N GLY A 30 -1.63 2.55 -11.52
CA GLY A 30 -1.81 3.82 -10.83
C GLY A 30 -1.74 3.72 -9.31
N PHE A 31 -2.33 4.70 -8.62
CA PHE A 31 -2.34 4.80 -7.17
C PHE A 31 -3.65 4.30 -6.58
N ILE A 32 -3.55 3.39 -5.61
CA ILE A 32 -4.66 2.98 -4.76
C ILE A 32 -4.46 3.59 -3.38
N PHE A 33 -5.38 4.46 -2.97
CA PHE A 33 -5.29 5.16 -1.70
C PHE A 33 -6.19 4.52 -0.65
N THR A 34 -5.61 4.10 0.46
CA THR A 34 -6.33 3.47 1.57
C THR A 34 -6.05 4.16 2.89
N GLU A 35 -7.02 4.10 3.79
CA GLU A 35 -6.86 4.56 5.16
C GLU A 35 -6.09 3.53 5.98
N ALA A 36 -5.11 3.97 6.77
CA ALA A 36 -4.36 3.14 7.70
C ALA A 36 -5.25 2.61 8.82
N LYS A 37 -5.39 1.27 8.92
CA LYS A 37 -6.15 0.58 9.98
C LYS A 37 -5.35 -0.56 10.60
N LYS A 38 -5.54 -0.79 11.91
CA LYS A 38 -5.00 -1.94 12.63
C LYS A 38 -5.91 -3.16 12.43
N ASN A 39 -5.90 -3.69 11.21
CA ASN A 39 -6.69 -4.88 10.87
C ASN A 39 -6.20 -6.10 11.66
N GLU A 40 -7.12 -7.00 12.01
CA GLU A 40 -6.78 -8.30 12.58
C GLU A 40 -5.90 -9.09 11.59
N GLY A 41 -4.83 -9.71 12.09
CA GLY A 41 -3.86 -10.44 11.26
C GLY A 41 -2.79 -9.57 10.59
N ARG A 42 -2.79 -8.25 10.78
CA ARG A 42 -1.69 -7.37 10.34
C ARG A 42 -0.38 -7.79 11.01
N ARG A 43 0.72 -7.75 10.27
CA ARG A 43 2.07 -8.02 10.82
C ARG A 43 2.45 -7.01 11.92
N PRO A 44 3.20 -7.40 12.96
CA PRO A 44 3.44 -6.59 14.15
C PRO A 44 4.49 -5.48 13.96
N PHE A 45 4.46 -4.75 12.84
CA PHE A 45 5.30 -3.58 12.63
C PHE A 45 4.84 -2.40 13.50
N PRO A 46 5.75 -1.50 13.94
CA PRO A 46 5.42 -0.32 14.70
C PRO A 46 4.27 0.49 14.10
N TRP A 47 3.41 1.01 14.98
CA TRP A 47 2.27 1.84 14.60
C TRP A 47 2.54 3.29 15.00
N VAL A 48 3.06 4.07 14.04
CA VAL A 48 3.34 5.51 14.19
C VAL A 48 2.19 6.31 13.58
N THR A 49 1.89 7.49 14.12
CA THR A 49 0.87 8.42 13.61
C THR A 49 1.46 9.84 13.54
N PRO A 50 1.29 10.58 12.42
CA PRO A 50 0.63 10.14 11.20
C PRO A 50 1.41 9.04 10.48
N ARG A 51 0.69 8.08 9.89
CA ARG A 51 1.25 6.95 9.14
C ARG A 51 1.20 7.28 7.66
N LEU A 52 2.29 7.03 6.95
CA LEU A 52 2.33 6.95 5.50
C LEU A 52 3.23 5.79 5.11
N GLU A 53 2.66 4.80 4.42
CA GLU A 53 3.41 3.71 3.82
C GLU A 53 2.98 3.54 2.37
N MET A 54 3.92 3.14 1.54
CA MET A 54 3.67 2.82 0.14
C MET A 54 4.25 1.46 -0.19
N VAL A 55 3.56 0.70 -1.02
CA VAL A 55 4.03 -0.59 -1.50
C VAL A 55 3.69 -0.76 -2.98
N THR A 56 4.60 -1.37 -3.72
CA THR A 56 4.42 -1.68 -5.14
C THR A 56 4.81 -3.13 -5.42
N MET A 57 4.07 -3.74 -6.35
CA MET A 57 4.35 -5.07 -6.91
C MET A 57 4.77 -4.97 -8.39
N GLY A 58 5.13 -3.77 -8.85
CA GLY A 58 5.43 -3.48 -10.24
C GLY A 58 4.39 -2.54 -10.84
N ASN A 59 3.16 -3.00 -11.06
CA ASN A 59 2.15 -2.29 -11.86
C ASN A 59 1.73 -0.94 -11.25
N GLY A 60 1.16 -0.98 -10.05
CA GLY A 60 0.69 0.19 -9.32
C GLY A 60 1.38 0.39 -7.98
N VAL A 61 0.86 1.32 -7.20
CA VAL A 61 1.31 1.63 -5.84
C VAL A 61 0.10 1.72 -4.93
N VAL A 62 0.08 0.93 -3.86
CA VAL A 62 -0.87 1.11 -2.76
C VAL A 62 -0.26 2.11 -1.78
N VAL A 63 -0.97 3.20 -1.53
CA VAL A 63 -0.60 4.28 -0.62
C VAL A 63 -1.54 4.19 0.58
N ASN A 64 -1.01 3.77 1.72
CA ASN A 64 -1.74 3.64 2.97
C ASN A 64 -1.37 4.79 3.90
N ALA A 65 -2.35 5.63 4.26
CA ALA A 65 -2.08 6.81 5.08
C ALA A 65 -3.12 6.99 6.19
N SER A 66 -2.72 7.65 7.29
CA SER A 66 -3.67 8.09 8.32
C SER A 66 -4.73 9.03 7.71
N CYS A 67 -5.96 8.95 8.22
CA CYS A 67 -7.12 9.64 7.65
C CYS A 67 -6.95 11.17 7.58
N ASP A 68 -6.24 11.75 8.55
CA ASP A 68 -5.93 13.17 8.68
C ASP A 68 -4.97 13.67 7.59
N ILE A 69 -4.04 12.83 7.12
CA ILE A 69 -3.08 13.22 6.07
C ILE A 69 -3.45 12.69 4.67
N LEU A 70 -4.38 11.75 4.56
CA LEU A 70 -4.73 11.11 3.28
C LEU A 70 -5.15 12.13 2.19
N PRO A 71 -5.93 13.20 2.46
CA PRO A 71 -6.24 14.22 1.47
C PRO A 71 -5.00 14.97 0.95
N TYR A 72 -4.05 15.27 1.85
CA TYR A 72 -2.79 15.90 1.49
C TYR A 72 -1.95 14.99 0.59
N VAL A 73 -1.81 13.72 0.96
CA VAL A 73 -1.04 12.73 0.19
C VAL A 73 -1.64 12.52 -1.20
N ARG A 74 -2.98 12.41 -1.30
CA ARG A 74 -3.68 12.34 -2.61
C ARG A 74 -3.34 13.54 -3.49
N LYS A 75 -3.38 14.75 -2.95
CA LYS A 75 -3.04 15.97 -3.68
C LYS A 75 -1.58 16.00 -4.15
N GLN A 76 -0.64 15.52 -3.33
CA GLN A 76 0.78 15.46 -3.71
C GLN A 76 1.07 14.47 -4.84
N LEU A 77 0.29 13.39 -4.95
CA LEU A 77 0.46 12.34 -5.95
C LEU A 77 -0.46 12.49 -7.18
N GLU A 78 -1.28 13.54 -7.21
CA GLU A 78 -2.15 13.81 -8.35
C GLU A 78 -1.34 14.08 -9.62
N GLY A 79 -1.65 13.33 -10.69
CA GLY A 79 -0.92 13.41 -11.95
C GLY A 79 0.52 12.88 -11.90
N LYS A 80 0.95 12.30 -10.78
CA LYS A 80 2.30 11.75 -10.62
C LYS A 80 2.41 10.33 -11.15
N THR A 81 3.62 9.97 -11.54
CA THR A 81 3.99 8.59 -11.83
C THR A 81 4.41 7.86 -10.56
N ARG A 82 4.42 6.52 -10.60
CA ARG A 82 4.95 5.69 -9.51
C ARG A 82 6.38 6.08 -9.11
N TYR A 83 7.21 6.46 -10.08
CA TYR A 83 8.61 6.83 -9.85
C TYR A 83 8.72 8.17 -9.12
N GLU A 84 7.92 9.16 -9.51
CA GLU A 84 7.86 10.43 -8.80
C GLU A 84 7.36 10.26 -7.35
N ALA A 85 6.39 9.37 -7.12
CA ALA A 85 5.92 9.10 -5.76
C ALA A 85 7.04 8.60 -4.82
N LEU A 86 7.90 7.71 -5.32
CA LEU A 86 9.06 7.20 -4.57
C LEU A 86 10.13 8.27 -4.29
N ILE A 87 10.18 9.34 -5.09
CA ILE A 87 11.07 10.49 -4.88
C ILE A 87 10.46 11.45 -3.85
N ILE A 88 9.15 11.73 -3.96
CA ILE A 88 8.43 12.65 -3.08
C ILE A 88 8.37 12.10 -1.65
N PHE A 89 8.08 10.81 -1.52
CA PHE A 89 8.00 10.10 -0.25
C PHE A 89 9.02 8.95 -0.25
N PRO A 90 10.28 9.23 0.11
CA PRO A 90 11.27 8.18 0.23
C PRO A 90 10.85 7.22 1.36
N ILE A 91 10.57 5.98 0.98
CA ILE A 91 10.27 4.84 1.86
C ILE A 91 11.52 4.01 2.11
#